data_AF-A0A942FTB9-F1
#
_entry.id   AF-A0A942FTB9-F1
#
_cell.length_a   1.000
_cell.length_b   1.000
_cell.length_c   1.000
_cell.angle_alpha   90.00
_cell.angle_beta   90.00
_cell.angle_gamma   90.00
#
_symmetry.space_group_name_H-M   'P 1'
#
loop_
_entity.id
_entity.type
_entity.pdbx_description
1 polymer ?
#
loop_
_entity_poly.entity_id
_entity_poly.type
_entity_poly.pdbx_seq_one_letter_code
_entity_poly.pdbx_strand_id
1 'polypeptide(L)'
;MVERNEVAEIVIAYKDRLVRFGYEWFESFCEAHGAKLVVINAETLSPEAEVTQDLLSIIHCFSSRLYGLRKYKQKITRLVKGGENGAEGAQDQAVPHN
;
A
#
# COMPACT_ATOMS: atom_id res chain seq x y z
N MET A 1 -2.88 -17.08 13.19
CA MET A 1 -3.76 -16.76 14.33
C MET A 1 -5.09 -17.46 14.12
N VAL A 2 -5.88 -17.09 13.10
CA VAL A 2 -7.09 -17.84 12.72
C VAL A 2 -6.76 -19.28 12.32
N GLU A 3 -5.81 -19.48 11.40
CA GLU A 3 -5.37 -20.85 10.98
C GLU A 3 -4.81 -21.72 12.10
N ARG A 4 -4.38 -21.11 13.21
CA ARG A 4 -3.85 -21.81 14.37
C ARG A 4 -4.92 -22.07 15.44
N ASN A 5 -6.18 -21.74 15.15
CA ASN A 5 -7.31 -21.82 16.07
C ASN A 5 -7.08 -21.05 17.39
N GLU A 6 -6.32 -19.94 17.32
CA GLU A 6 -6.01 -19.09 18.47
C GLU A 6 -7.02 -17.95 18.65
N VAL A 7 -7.97 -17.82 17.73
CA VAL A 7 -8.93 -16.72 17.67
C VAL A 7 -10.33 -17.29 17.65
N ALA A 8 -11.14 -16.93 18.65
CA ALA A 8 -12.54 -17.33 18.72
C ALA A 8 -13.48 -16.34 18.01
N GLU A 9 -13.13 -15.06 17.99
CA GLU A 9 -13.97 -14.01 17.44
C GLU A 9 -13.13 -12.86 16.88
N ILE A 10 -13.53 -12.39 15.70
CA ILE A 10 -12.99 -11.20 15.05
C ILE A 10 -14.12 -10.19 14.98
N VAL A 11 -13.90 -9.04 15.61
CA VAL A 11 -14.89 -7.97 15.64
C VAL A 11 -14.39 -6.81 14.78
N ILE A 12 -15.19 -6.43 13.80
CA ILE A 12 -14.86 -5.35 12.85
C ILE A 12 -15.92 -4.26 12.90
N ALA A 13 -15.50 -3.01 12.69
CA ALA A 13 -16.44 -1.91 12.61
C ALA A 13 -17.30 -2.02 11.35
N TYR A 14 -16.70 -2.24 10.18
CA TYR A 14 -17.37 -2.32 8.88
C TYR A 14 -16.75 -3.43 8.03
N LYS A 15 -17.54 -4.02 7.11
CA LYS A 15 -17.08 -5.13 6.24
C LYS A 15 -15.87 -4.75 5.38
N ASP A 16 -15.93 -3.55 4.80
CA ASP A 16 -14.94 -2.99 3.88
C ASP A 16 -13.57 -2.73 4.52
N ARG A 17 -13.50 -2.65 5.86
CA ARG A 17 -12.26 -2.47 6.64
C ARG A 17 -11.43 -3.73 6.76
N LEU A 18 -12.08 -4.90 6.69
CA LEU A 18 -11.40 -6.18 6.79
C LEU A 18 -10.99 -6.69 5.41
N VAL A 19 -11.96 -6.73 4.49
CA VAL A 19 -11.72 -7.20 3.14
C VAL A 19 -12.61 -6.45 2.17
N ARG A 20 -12.02 -5.94 1.09
CA ARG A 20 -12.73 -5.21 0.05
C ARG A 20 -13.49 -6.14 -0.89
N PHE A 21 -12.93 -7.31 -1.15
CA PHE A 21 -13.51 -8.37 -1.97
C PHE A 21 -13.31 -9.72 -1.28
N GLY A 22 -14.25 -10.64 -1.48
CA GLY A 22 -14.16 -11.98 -0.90
C GLY A 22 -14.50 -12.01 0.59
N TYR A 23 -15.40 -11.14 1.05
CA TYR A 23 -15.90 -11.17 2.43
C TYR A 23 -16.49 -12.54 2.76
N GLU A 24 -17.35 -13.08 1.88
CA GLU A 24 -17.97 -14.40 2.05
C GLU A 24 -16.92 -15.52 2.15
N TRP A 25 -15.86 -15.44 1.36
CA TRP A 25 -14.76 -16.39 1.44
C TRP A 25 -14.02 -16.26 2.77
N PHE A 26 -13.74 -15.03 3.23
CA PHE A 26 -13.04 -14.79 4.48
C PHE A 26 -13.86 -15.19 5.71
N GLU A 27 -15.17 -14.96 5.66
CA GLU A 27 -16.13 -15.42 6.66
C GLU A 27 -16.14 -16.95 6.72
N SER A 28 -16.27 -17.63 5.57
CA SER A 28 -16.19 -19.09 5.47
C SER A 28 -14.86 -19.64 5.99
N PHE A 29 -13.76 -18.95 5.70
CA PHE A 29 -12.43 -19.30 6.18
C PHE A 29 -12.32 -19.19 7.71
N CYS A 30 -12.90 -18.15 8.31
CA CYS A 30 -12.93 -17.98 9.75
C CYS A 30 -13.79 -19.09 10.41
N GLU A 31 -14.97 -19.35 9.86
CA GLU A 31 -15.87 -20.39 10.35
C GLU A 31 -15.23 -21.78 10.30
N ALA A 32 -14.49 -22.09 9.23
CA ALA A 32 -13.75 -23.34 9.09
C ALA A 32 -12.69 -23.55 10.19
N HIS A 33 -12.24 -22.47 10.84
CA HIS A 33 -11.27 -22.49 11.94
C HIS A 33 -11.91 -22.17 13.30
N GLY A 34 -13.24 -22.22 13.41
CA GLY A 34 -13.96 -21.96 14.66
C GLY A 34 -13.92 -20.50 15.11
N ALA A 35 -13.52 -19.58 14.24
CA ALA A 35 -13.51 -18.15 14.50
C ALA A 35 -14.80 -17.51 13.95
N LYS A 36 -15.48 -16.71 14.76
CA LYS A 36 -16.68 -15.98 14.33
C LYS A 36 -16.32 -14.57 13.85
N LEU A 37 -16.91 -14.14 12.74
CA LEU A 37 -16.75 -12.77 12.25
C LEU A 37 -17.98 -11.92 12.60
N VAL A 38 -17.78 -10.82 13.33
CA VAL A 38 -18.87 -9.95 13.83
C VAL A 38 -18.64 -8.51 13.40
N VAL A 39 -19.67 -7.87 12.84
CA VAL A 39 -19.64 -6.47 12.38
C VAL A 39 -20.45 -5.59 13.34
N ILE A 40 -19.82 -4.60 13.98
CA ILE A 40 -20.47 -3.75 15.01
C ILE A 40 -21.21 -2.57 14.38
N ASN A 41 -20.66 -1.96 13.33
CA ASN A 41 -21.21 -0.74 12.75
C ASN A 41 -21.70 -0.99 11.32
N ALA A 42 -23.01 -1.07 11.17
CA ALA A 42 -23.69 -1.18 9.88
C ALA A 42 -24.11 0.20 9.35
N GLU A 43 -23.41 1.29 9.68
CA GLU A 43 -23.57 2.54 8.93
C GLU A 43 -23.10 2.31 7.50
N THR A 44 -24.07 1.97 6.65
CA THR A 44 -23.88 1.72 5.24
C THR A 44 -23.74 3.06 4.52
N LEU A 45 -22.59 3.29 3.91
CA LEU A 45 -22.52 4.14 2.73
C LEU A 45 -23.50 3.61 1.68
N SER A 46 -23.98 4.49 0.78
CA SER A 46 -24.74 3.99 -0.36
C SER A 46 -23.85 3.02 -1.17
N PRO A 47 -24.44 2.01 -1.85
CA PRO A 47 -23.66 1.07 -2.65
C PRO A 47 -22.71 1.78 -3.63
N GLU A 48 -23.15 2.91 -4.19
CA GLU A 48 -22.33 3.72 -5.11
C GLU A 48 -21.14 4.36 -4.42
N ALA A 49 -21.32 4.87 -3.19
CA ALA A 49 -20.27 5.50 -2.43
C ALA A 49 -19.22 4.50 -1.95
N GLU A 50 -19.63 3.29 -1.53
CA GLU A 50 -18.73 2.20 -1.18
C GLU A 50 -17.87 1.79 -2.38
N VAL A 51 -18.49 1.49 -3.53
CA VAL A 51 -17.77 1.14 -4.77
C VAL A 51 -16.81 2.25 -5.21
N THR A 52 -17.21 3.52 -5.08
CA THR A 52 -16.35 4.66 -5.43
C THR A 52 -15.13 4.73 -4.51
N GLN A 53 -15.31 4.55 -3.20
CA GLN A 53 -14.20 4.53 -2.24
C GLN A 53 -13.23 3.39 -2.50
N ASP A 54 -13.75 2.22 -2.85
CA ASP A 54 -12.97 1.04 -3.17
C ASP A 54 -12.11 1.28 -4.41
N LEU A 55 -12.72 1.81 -5.48
CA LEU A 55 -12.03 2.15 -6.71
C LEU A 55 -10.93 3.20 -6.49
N LEU A 56 -11.22 4.27 -5.73
CA LEU A 56 -10.23 5.28 -5.39
C LEU A 56 -9.06 4.69 -4.60
N SER A 57 -9.32 3.77 -3.67
CA SER A 57 -8.29 3.08 -2.89
C SER A 57 -7.36 2.26 -3.79
N ILE A 58 -7.94 1.52 -4.76
CA ILE A 58 -7.20 0.73 -5.75
C ILE A 58 -6.32 1.66 -6.60
N ILE A 59 -6.92 2.69 -7.20
CA ILE A 59 -6.21 3.67 -8.03
C ILE A 59 -5.06 4.31 -7.26
N HIS A 60 -5.29 4.70 -6.00
CA HIS A 60 -4.28 5.31 -5.16
C HIS A 60 -3.09 4.37 -4.89
N CYS A 61 -3.35 3.10 -4.56
CA CYS A 61 -2.31 2.10 -4.33
C CYS A 61 -1.46 1.86 -5.59
N PHE A 62 -2.11 1.66 -6.74
CA PHE A 62 -1.41 1.47 -8.02
C PHE A 62 -0.64 2.72 -8.46
N SER A 63 -1.23 3.91 -8.29
CA SER A 63 -0.57 5.18 -8.59
C SER A 63 0.71 5.32 -7.76
N SER A 64 0.64 5.09 -6.45
CA SER A 64 1.79 5.17 -5.55
C SER A 64 2.90 4.20 -5.95
N ARG A 65 2.56 2.96 -6.31
CA ARG A 65 3.53 1.97 -6.83
C ARG A 65 4.17 2.43 -8.13
N LEU A 66 3.38 2.96 -9.06
CA LEU A 66 3.87 3.46 -10.34
C LEU A 66 4.78 4.67 -10.17
N TYR A 67 4.43 5.60 -9.28
CA TYR A 67 5.29 6.73 -8.91
C TYR A 67 6.62 6.25 -8.32
N GLY A 68 6.58 5.27 -7.42
CA GLY A 68 7.78 4.63 -6.89
C GLY A 68 8.68 4.06 -7.99
N LEU A 69 8.11 3.27 -8.91
CA LEU A 69 8.86 2.69 -10.04
C LEU A 69 9.48 3.76 -10.94
N ARG A 70 8.76 4.85 -11.24
CA ARG A 70 9.29 5.98 -12.01
C ARG A 70 10.47 6.63 -11.30
N LYS A 71 10.38 6.83 -9.98
CA LYS A 71 11.47 7.38 -9.17
C LYS A 71 12.71 6.47 -9.17
N TYR A 72 12.53 5.16 -9.01
CA TYR A 72 13.63 4.20 -9.06
C TYR A 72 14.28 4.16 -10.44
N LYS A 73 13.49 4.11 -11.52
CA LYS A 73 14.00 4.15 -12.89
C LYS A 73 14.84 5.41 -13.14
N GLN A 74 14.34 6.58 -12.74
CA GLN A 74 15.09 7.83 -12.86
C GLN A 74 16.38 7.81 -12.05
N LYS A 75 16.36 7.30 -10.82
CA LYS A 75 17.56 7.17 -9.97
C LYS A 75 18.61 6.26 -10.62
N ILE A 76 18.19 5.10 -11.13
CA ILE A 76 19.08 4.15 -11.83
C ILE A 76 19.66 4.80 -13.09
N THR A 77 18.83 5.44 -13.92
CA THR A 77 19.31 6.13 -15.13
C THR A 77 20.31 7.23 -14.80
N ARG A 78 20.10 7.98 -13.71
CA ARG A 78 21.08 9.00 -13.25
C ARG A 78 22.39 8.37 -12.75
N LEU A 79 22.33 7.24 -12.04
CA LEU A 79 23.53 6.53 -11.58
C LEU A 79 24.33 5.94 -12.74
N VAL A 80 23.66 5.32 -13.72
CA VAL A 80 24.31 4.77 -14.92
C VAL A 80 24.95 5.88 -15.76
N LYS A 81 24.24 6.99 -15.99
CA LYS A 81 24.78 8.15 -16.74
C LYS A 81 25.82 8.95 -15.97
N GLY A 82 25.75 8.96 -14.64
CA GLY A 82 26.72 9.64 -13.77
C GLY A 82 28.06 8.92 -13.65
N GLY A 83 28.12 7.63 -14.03
CA GLY A 83 29.37 6.86 -14.10
C GLY A 83 30.25 7.18 -15.32
N GLU A 84 29.74 7.91 -16.31
CA GLU A 84 30.46 8.21 -17.57
C GLU A 84 31.15 9.59 -17.55
N ASN A 85 30.89 10.45 -16.56
CA ASN A 85 31.46 11.81 -16.46
C ASN A 85 32.46 11.98 -15.31
N GLY A 86 33.28 10.95 -15.05
CA GLY A 86 34.21 10.88 -13.93
C GLY A 86 35.68 10.97 -14.30
N ALA A 87 36.07 11.84 -15.23
CA ALA A 87 37.49 12.17 -15.47
C ALA A 87 37.60 13.54 -16.15
N GLU A 88 37.63 14.62 -15.35
CA GLU A 88 38.18 15.97 -15.62
C GLU A 88 37.39 16.97 -14.74
N GLY A 89 37.97 17.75 -13.83
CA GLY A 89 39.34 17.89 -13.38
C GLY A 89 39.32 18.54 -12.01
N ALA A 90 40.27 18.13 -11.17
CA ALA A 90 40.64 18.87 -9.97
C ALA A 90 41.56 20.02 -10.40
N GLN A 91 41.14 21.28 -10.20
CA GLN A 91 42.06 22.40 -9.99
C GLN A 91 41.48 23.36 -8.94
N ASP A 92 42.05 23.19 -7.75
CA ASP A 92 42.46 24.17 -6.75
C ASP A 92 42.23 25.67 -7.05
N GLN A 93 41.70 26.41 -6.07
CA GLN A 93 42.47 27.33 -5.20
C GLN A 93 41.75 28.65 -4.81
N ALA A 94 41.83 28.93 -3.50
CA ALA A 94 41.87 30.24 -2.81
C ALA A 94 40.64 31.20 -2.78
N VAL A 95 40.08 31.32 -1.56
CA VAL A 95 39.49 32.54 -0.94
C VAL A 95 40.54 33.70 -1.03
N PRO A 96 40.24 35.03 -1.04
CA PRO A 96 39.12 35.69 -0.33
C PRO A 96 38.55 37.03 -0.89
N HIS A 97 37.64 37.60 -0.09
CA HIS A 97 37.20 39.01 0.05
C HIS A 97 36.29 39.60 -1.06
N ASN A 98 35.23 40.33 -0.75
CA ASN A 98 34.91 41.23 0.38
C ASN A 98 33.43 41.12 0.74
#